data_AF-A0A2R6XFY8-F1
#
_entry.id   AF-A0A2R6XFY8-F1
#
_cell.length_a   1.000
_cell.length_b   1.000
_cell.length_c   1.000
_cell.angle_alpha   90.00
_cell.angle_beta   90.00
_cell.angle_gamma   90.00
#
_symmetry.space_group_name_H-M   'P 1'
#
loop_
_entity.id
_entity.type
_entity.pdbx_description
1 polymer ?
#
loop_
_entity_poly.entity_id
_entity_poly.type
_entity_poly.pdbx_seq_one_letter_code
_entity_poly.pdbx_strand_id
1 'polypeptide(L)'
;MAILGNDRKRVLPLLLCLVVLALHVIDCSSAILDRRPVYDSRHEDENETQDGKVHCSRARSRTASQILDEYLLPFLEKEQYNLSSACRLNPENNMFKDQELQKDNVRPSQWQCLYCKKTFRSEDYLDKHMDNRHYAMLDLNSKRCLADICGAVHCDHADSVAKATTKKRCNRAAVIKNKHLCEALANECFPSKEGATALRLNEFFLRQFCDSHTCDGSAKHFPRGSGRRKNKSLYMALCLFVIILLGIFYLAVYLYQRDMNGDASSLKRLRQHPILKAQKSKKF
;
A
#
# COMPACT_ATOMS: atom_id res chain seq x y z
N MET A 1 50.84 -19.52 22.12
CA MET A 1 50.93 -18.56 21.01
C MET A 1 49.72 -18.80 20.11
N ALA A 2 48.54 -18.26 20.45
CA ALA A 2 48.12 -16.86 20.26
C ALA A 2 47.74 -16.51 18.80
N ILE A 3 47.00 -17.39 18.10
CA ILE A 3 46.26 -17.04 16.89
C ILE A 3 44.97 -17.86 16.97
N LEU A 4 43.80 -17.22 17.02
CA LEU A 4 42.39 -17.75 17.01
C LEU A 4 41.48 -17.05 18.03
N GLY A 5 42.01 -16.16 18.88
CA GLY A 5 41.20 -15.31 19.77
C GLY A 5 40.61 -14.05 19.11
N ASN A 6 40.91 -13.79 17.83
CA ASN A 6 40.63 -12.50 17.18
C ASN A 6 39.38 -12.50 16.28
N ASP A 7 38.89 -13.65 15.82
CA ASP A 7 37.72 -13.71 14.94
C ASP A 7 36.40 -13.56 15.70
N ARG A 8 36.34 -14.03 16.96
CA ARG A 8 35.16 -13.89 17.83
C ARG A 8 34.82 -12.42 18.12
N LYS A 9 35.82 -11.53 18.09
CA LYS A 9 35.66 -10.08 18.30
C LYS A 9 35.27 -9.31 17.03
N ARG A 10 35.48 -9.89 15.84
CA ARG A 10 35.13 -9.29 14.55
C ARG A 10 33.76 -9.73 14.04
N VAL A 11 33.35 -10.96 14.35
CA VAL A 11 32.05 -11.49 13.93
C VAL A 11 30.90 -10.88 14.76
N LEU A 12 31.10 -10.66 16.06
CA LEU A 12 30.08 -10.08 16.95
C LEU A 12 29.57 -8.68 16.50
N PRO A 13 30.41 -7.70 16.16
CA PRO A 13 29.94 -6.40 15.67
C PRO A 13 29.30 -6.49 14.29
N LEU A 14 29.74 -7.42 13.43
CA LEU A 14 29.16 -7.63 12.10
C LEU A 14 27.76 -8.27 12.19
N LEU A 15 27.58 -9.17 13.16
CA LEU A 15 26.30 -9.78 13.51
C LEU A 15 25.36 -8.77 14.17
N LEU A 16 25.88 -7.92 15.07
CA LEU A 16 25.11 -6.83 15.68
C LEU A 16 24.68 -5.81 14.61
N CYS A 17 25.54 -5.51 13.64
CA CYS A 17 25.23 -4.62 12.53
C CYS A 17 24.15 -5.22 11.61
N LEU A 18 24.23 -6.52 11.29
CA LEU A 18 23.19 -7.21 10.52
C LEU A 18 21.85 -7.30 11.26
N VAL A 19 21.87 -7.51 12.59
CA VAL A 19 20.66 -7.51 13.43
C VAL A 19 20.08 -6.10 13.53
N VAL A 20 20.90 -5.06 13.67
CA VAL A 20 20.43 -3.65 13.69
C VAL A 20 19.91 -3.23 12.32
N LEU A 21 20.54 -3.65 11.22
CA LEU A 21 20.02 -3.42 9.87
C LEU A 21 18.71 -4.17 9.64
N ALA A 22 18.58 -5.42 10.11
CA ALA A 22 17.33 -6.16 10.05
C ALA A 22 16.24 -5.51 10.92
N LEU A 23 16.56 -5.04 12.13
CA LEU A 23 15.63 -4.33 13.01
C LEU A 23 15.21 -2.97 12.43
N HIS A 24 16.11 -2.21 11.81
CA HIS A 24 15.76 -0.98 11.10
C HIS A 24 14.90 -1.23 9.86
N VAL A 25 15.09 -2.35 9.16
CA VAL A 25 14.23 -2.74 8.03
C VAL A 25 12.84 -3.21 8.54
N ILE A 26 12.77 -3.83 9.73
CA ILE A 26 11.51 -4.20 10.40
C ILE A 26 10.77 -2.96 10.93
N ASP A 27 11.46 -1.95 11.48
CA ASP A 27 10.87 -0.67 11.87
C ASP A 27 10.39 0.17 10.67
N CYS A 28 11.08 0.07 9.52
CA CYS A 28 10.57 0.61 8.25
C CYS A 28 9.32 -0.16 7.76
N SER A 29 9.18 -1.43 8.12
CA SER A 29 8.05 -2.28 7.69
C SER A 29 6.81 -2.07 8.55
N SER A 30 6.94 -1.83 9.85
CA SER A 30 5.83 -1.45 10.73
C SER A 30 5.29 -0.04 10.45
N ALA A 31 6.08 0.82 9.79
CA ALA A 31 5.61 2.10 9.25
C ALA A 31 4.80 1.96 7.94
N ILE A 32 4.93 0.83 7.21
CA ILE A 32 4.29 0.60 5.90
C ILE A 32 3.10 -0.36 5.99
N LEU A 33 3.08 -1.24 6.99
CA LEU A 33 1.92 -2.09 7.30
C LEU A 33 1.05 -1.41 8.34
N ASP A 34 -0.04 -0.86 7.83
CA ASP A 34 -1.28 -0.63 8.54
C ASP A 34 -1.42 0.70 9.28
N ARG A 35 -1.60 1.75 8.49
CA ARG A 35 -2.65 2.74 8.73
C ARG A 35 -3.07 3.33 7.40
N ARG A 36 -4.09 2.74 6.75
CA ARG A 36 -5.13 3.66 6.24
C ARG A 36 -5.59 4.40 7.50
N PRO A 37 -5.54 5.74 7.57
CA PRO A 37 -6.19 6.41 8.68
C PRO A 37 -7.63 5.89 8.71
N VAL A 38 -8.02 5.27 9.82
CA VAL A 38 -9.43 5.04 10.13
C VAL A 38 -10.01 6.44 10.29
N TYR A 39 -10.49 6.95 9.18
CA TYR A 39 -11.17 8.22 9.06
C TYR A 39 -12.53 8.05 9.75
N ASP A 40 -12.57 8.35 11.04
CA ASP A 40 -13.84 8.65 11.70
C ASP A 40 -14.33 9.96 11.11
N SER A 41 -15.32 9.83 10.25
CA SER A 41 -16.08 10.97 9.79
C SER A 41 -17.51 10.57 9.82
N ARG A 42 -18.17 11.11 10.85
CA ARG A 42 -19.57 11.43 10.80
C ARG A 42 -19.85 12.07 9.45
N HIS A 43 -20.64 11.38 8.65
CA HIS A 43 -21.33 11.97 7.52
C HIS A 43 -22.23 13.07 8.10
N GLU A 44 -21.78 14.30 8.00
CA GLU A 44 -22.69 15.43 7.91
C GLU A 44 -23.00 15.58 6.42
N ASP A 45 -24.12 14.97 6.03
CA ASP A 45 -24.78 15.28 4.76
C ASP A 45 -25.36 16.71 4.90
N GLU A 46 -24.51 17.72 4.71
CA GLU A 46 -24.97 19.10 4.55
C GLU A 46 -25.18 19.39 3.06
N ASN A 47 -26.38 19.07 2.60
CA ASN A 47 -26.99 19.78 1.48
C ASN A 47 -27.54 21.09 2.04
N GLU A 48 -26.83 22.21 1.87
CA GLU A 48 -27.44 23.53 1.80
C GLU A 48 -26.49 24.55 1.14
N THR A 49 -27.08 25.31 0.22
CA THR A 49 -26.50 26.37 -0.61
C THR A 49 -26.00 27.57 0.21
N GLN A 50 -24.74 28.00 0.02
CA GLN A 50 -24.37 29.41 -0.21
C GLN A 50 -22.86 29.65 -0.43
N ASP A 51 -22.58 30.60 -1.33
CA ASP A 51 -21.33 31.36 -1.57
C ASP A 51 -20.14 30.63 -2.19
N GLY A 52 -20.04 30.69 -3.53
CA GLY A 52 -18.80 30.76 -4.33
C GLY A 52 -17.72 29.69 -4.18
N LYS A 53 -17.85 28.76 -3.24
CA LYS A 53 -16.90 27.70 -2.94
C LYS A 53 -17.31 26.46 -3.70
N VAL A 54 -16.36 25.89 -4.45
CA VAL A 54 -16.54 24.60 -5.11
C VAL A 54 -16.73 23.52 -4.04
N HIS A 55 -17.95 23.00 -3.90
CA HIS A 55 -18.29 21.91 -2.97
C HIS A 55 -17.83 20.55 -3.49
N CYS A 56 -16.51 20.36 -3.67
CA CYS A 56 -15.93 19.07 -4.01
C CYS A 56 -15.35 18.39 -2.77
N SER A 57 -15.87 17.22 -2.39
CA SER A 57 -15.32 16.46 -1.27
C SER A 57 -13.97 15.85 -1.65
N ARG A 58 -12.87 16.38 -1.08
CA ARG A 58 -11.50 15.90 -1.32
C ARG A 58 -11.33 14.42 -1.00
N ALA A 59 -11.83 13.98 0.16
CA ALA A 59 -11.73 12.58 0.58
C ALA A 59 -12.41 11.63 -0.42
N ARG A 60 -13.62 11.96 -0.87
CA ARG A 60 -14.32 11.18 -1.91
C ARG A 60 -13.60 11.23 -3.25
N SER A 61 -13.09 12.39 -3.66
CA SER A 61 -12.29 12.53 -4.88
C SER A 61 -11.04 11.64 -4.86
N ARG A 62 -10.37 11.54 -3.69
CA ARG A 62 -9.24 10.64 -3.46
C ARG A 62 -9.65 9.17 -3.59
N THR A 63 -10.76 8.76 -2.97
CA THR A 63 -11.28 7.39 -3.11
C THR A 63 -11.60 7.06 -4.57
N ALA A 64 -12.28 7.96 -5.30
CA ALA A 64 -12.56 7.77 -6.73
C ALA A 64 -11.26 7.60 -7.53
N SER A 65 -10.29 8.48 -7.33
CA SER A 65 -8.98 8.41 -8.01
C SER A 65 -8.29 7.07 -7.74
N GLN A 66 -8.27 6.60 -6.48
CA GLN A 66 -7.66 5.32 -6.12
C GLN A 66 -8.34 4.14 -6.82
N ILE A 67 -9.67 4.14 -6.92
CA ILE A 67 -10.42 3.09 -7.63
C ILE A 67 -10.08 3.11 -9.12
N LEU A 68 -10.02 4.28 -9.75
CA LEU A 68 -9.64 4.40 -11.16
C LEU A 68 -8.20 3.90 -11.38
N ASP A 69 -7.26 4.33 -10.53
CA ASP A 69 -5.85 3.91 -10.61
C ASP A 69 -5.67 2.40 -10.42
N GLU A 70 -6.51 1.80 -9.59
CA GLU A 70 -6.41 0.40 -9.20
C GLU A 70 -7.09 -0.54 -10.20
N TYR A 71 -8.26 -0.16 -10.73
CA TYR A 71 -9.14 -1.04 -11.52
C TYR A 71 -9.33 -0.61 -12.98
N LEU A 72 -9.14 0.66 -13.33
CA LEU A 72 -9.32 1.16 -14.70
C LEU A 72 -7.99 1.36 -15.42
N LEU A 73 -7.08 2.15 -14.85
CA LEU A 73 -5.82 2.54 -15.50
C LEU A 73 -4.98 1.36 -15.99
N PRO A 74 -4.83 0.24 -15.26
CA PRO A 74 -4.03 -0.89 -15.76
C PRO A 74 -4.56 -1.47 -17.09
N PHE A 75 -5.87 -1.37 -17.34
CA PHE A 75 -6.47 -1.82 -18.59
C PHE A 75 -6.27 -0.79 -19.71
N LEU A 76 -6.33 0.51 -19.40
CA LEU A 76 -6.03 1.57 -20.37
C LEU A 76 -4.57 1.52 -20.82
N GLU A 77 -3.65 1.35 -19.87
CA GLU A 77 -2.22 1.18 -20.13
C GLU A 77 -1.97 -0.05 -21.03
N LYS A 78 -2.63 -1.19 -20.73
CA LYS A 78 -2.51 -2.43 -21.50
C LYS A 78 -3.02 -2.28 -22.94
N GLU A 79 -4.15 -1.62 -23.12
CA GLU A 79 -4.75 -1.37 -24.44
C GLU A 79 -4.15 -0.12 -25.14
N GLN A 80 -3.15 0.53 -24.52
CA GLN A 80 -2.50 1.76 -24.99
C GLN A 80 -3.50 2.87 -25.35
N TYR A 81 -4.57 2.98 -24.56
CA TYR A 81 -5.65 3.92 -24.81
C TYR A 81 -5.48 5.18 -23.97
N ASN A 82 -5.46 6.33 -24.64
CA ASN A 82 -5.40 7.63 -23.98
C ASN A 82 -6.81 8.20 -23.81
N LEU A 83 -7.18 8.54 -22.57
CA LEU A 83 -8.44 9.22 -22.29
C LEU A 83 -8.41 10.64 -22.87
N SER A 84 -9.51 11.05 -23.49
CA SER A 84 -9.72 12.43 -23.90
C SER A 84 -9.56 13.39 -22.71
N SER A 85 -9.04 14.59 -22.95
CA SER A 85 -9.01 15.66 -21.95
C SER A 85 -10.42 16.12 -21.54
N ALA A 86 -11.46 15.81 -22.32
CA ALA A 86 -12.84 16.09 -21.95
C ALA A 86 -13.46 15.01 -21.04
N CYS A 87 -12.86 13.82 -20.95
CA CYS A 87 -13.42 12.70 -20.20
C CYS A 87 -13.35 12.94 -18.68
N ARG A 88 -14.46 12.67 -17.98
CA ARG A 88 -14.57 12.79 -16.51
C ARG A 88 -13.78 11.75 -15.73
N LEU A 89 -13.49 10.59 -16.34
CA LEU A 89 -12.66 9.53 -15.73
C LEU A 89 -11.16 9.81 -15.87
N ASN A 90 -10.75 10.86 -16.58
CA ASN A 90 -9.35 11.16 -16.79
C ASN A 90 -8.71 11.66 -15.47
N PRO A 91 -7.71 10.95 -14.90
CA PRO A 91 -7.07 11.36 -13.65
C PRO A 91 -6.39 12.73 -13.74
N GLU A 92 -5.94 13.12 -14.93
CA GLU A 92 -5.35 14.43 -15.19
C GLU A 92 -6.32 15.57 -14.91
N ASN A 93 -7.62 15.31 -15.03
CA ASN A 93 -8.65 16.31 -14.81
C ASN A 93 -9.07 16.42 -13.35
N ASN A 94 -8.49 15.67 -12.41
CA ASN A 94 -8.81 15.80 -11.00
C ASN A 94 -8.33 17.15 -10.44
N MET A 95 -9.23 17.98 -9.94
CA MET A 95 -8.89 19.30 -9.39
C MET A 95 -7.91 19.27 -8.23
N PHE A 96 -7.91 18.19 -7.46
CA PHE A 96 -7.01 18.04 -6.32
C PHE A 96 -5.68 17.39 -6.69
N LYS A 97 -5.49 16.95 -7.94
CA LYS A 97 -4.32 16.16 -8.36
C LYS A 97 -3.01 16.76 -7.89
N ASP A 98 -2.77 18.03 -8.21
CA ASP A 98 -1.52 18.70 -7.88
C ASP A 98 -1.33 18.83 -6.37
N GLN A 99 -2.39 19.13 -5.63
CA GLN A 99 -2.30 19.21 -4.17
C GLN A 99 -2.08 17.85 -3.51
N GLU A 100 -2.64 16.76 -4.03
CA GLU A 100 -2.37 15.41 -3.54
C GLU A 100 -0.90 15.01 -3.79
N LEU A 101 -0.31 15.41 -4.92
CA LEU A 101 1.12 15.22 -5.20
C LEU A 101 2.04 16.04 -4.28
N GLN A 102 1.50 17.08 -3.64
CA GLN A 102 2.24 17.98 -2.75
C GLN A 102 2.05 17.65 -1.27
N LYS A 103 1.70 16.39 -0.98
CA LYS A 103 1.69 15.83 0.37
C LYS A 103 2.78 14.79 0.51
N ASP A 104 3.44 14.81 1.65
CA ASP A 104 4.44 13.82 1.99
C ASP A 104 4.17 13.23 3.38
N ASN A 105 4.28 11.91 3.50
CA ASN A 105 4.17 11.22 4.77
C ASN A 105 5.58 10.87 5.24
N VAL A 106 6.22 11.85 5.90
CA VAL A 106 7.62 11.76 6.29
C VAL A 106 7.83 10.66 7.34
N ARG A 107 6.87 10.51 8.26
CA ARG A 107 6.86 9.48 9.31
C ARG A 107 5.42 9.10 9.65
N PRO A 108 5.20 7.94 10.31
CA PRO A 108 3.88 7.61 10.83
C PRO A 108 3.26 8.75 11.65
N SER A 109 2.07 9.20 11.26
CA SER A 109 1.37 10.35 11.87
C SER A 109 2.11 11.70 11.77
N GLN A 110 3.02 11.84 10.81
CA GLN A 110 3.70 13.10 10.49
C GLN A 110 3.58 13.38 8.98
N TRP A 111 2.63 14.24 8.64
CA TRP A 111 2.33 14.66 7.28
C TRP A 111 2.94 16.02 7.01
N GLN A 112 3.50 16.25 5.83
CA GLN A 112 4.12 17.52 5.45
C GLN A 112 3.48 18.08 4.18
N CYS A 113 3.19 19.38 4.21
CA CYS A 113 2.86 20.14 3.02
C CYS A 113 4.14 20.45 2.23
N LEU A 114 4.24 20.00 0.99
CA LEU A 114 5.44 20.23 0.18
C LEU A 114 5.55 21.66 -0.36
N TYR A 115 4.44 22.41 -0.44
CA TYR A 115 4.44 23.83 -0.81
C TYR A 115 5.13 24.73 0.22
N CYS A 116 4.85 24.54 1.51
CA CYS A 116 5.33 25.44 2.58
C CYS A 116 6.10 24.74 3.71
N LYS A 117 6.34 23.43 3.57
CA LYS A 117 7.10 22.57 4.50
C LYS A 117 6.53 22.46 5.92
N LYS A 118 5.30 22.93 6.17
CA LYS A 118 4.60 22.74 7.46
C LYS A 118 4.25 21.27 7.68
N THR A 119 4.42 20.82 8.92
CA THR A 119 4.12 19.44 9.33
C THR A 119 2.85 19.37 10.19
N PHE A 120 2.11 18.29 10.05
CA PHE A 120 0.81 18.04 10.65
C PHE A 120 0.75 16.63 11.24
N ARG A 121 -0.10 16.43 12.25
CA ARG A 121 -0.25 15.14 12.94
C ARG A 121 -1.07 14.11 12.16
N SER A 122 -1.89 14.56 11.21
CA SER A 122 -2.70 13.69 10.36
C SER A 122 -2.89 14.30 8.98
N GLU A 123 -3.30 13.46 8.04
CA GLU A 123 -3.63 13.87 6.67
C GLU A 123 -4.79 14.86 6.67
N ASP A 124 -5.79 14.67 7.53
CA ASP A 124 -6.97 15.56 7.61
C ASP A 124 -6.59 17.00 8.00
N TYR A 125 -5.61 17.18 8.90
CA TYR A 125 -5.11 18.51 9.24
C TYR A 125 -4.33 19.13 8.08
N LEU A 126 -3.60 18.32 7.32
CA LEU A 126 -2.93 18.76 6.10
C LEU A 126 -3.94 19.15 5.02
N ASP A 127 -5.02 18.39 4.85
CA ASP A 127 -6.11 18.66 3.91
C ASP A 127 -6.77 20.00 4.23
N LYS A 128 -7.16 20.21 5.50
CA LYS A 128 -7.69 21.50 5.97
C LYS A 128 -6.70 22.63 5.74
N HIS A 129 -5.41 22.40 5.93
CA HIS A 129 -4.38 23.40 5.63
C HIS A 129 -4.34 23.72 4.12
N MET A 130 -4.42 22.72 3.24
CA MET A 130 -4.45 22.93 1.79
C MET A 130 -5.67 23.75 1.37
N ASP A 131 -6.85 23.42 1.89
CA ASP A 131 -8.10 24.11 1.59
C ASP A 131 -8.05 25.59 2.02
N ASN A 132 -7.40 25.90 3.15
CA ASN A 132 -7.36 27.25 3.69
C ASN A 132 -6.19 28.11 3.15
N ARG A 133 -5.03 27.49 2.88
CA ARG A 133 -3.77 28.23 2.60
C ARG A 133 -3.28 28.06 1.17
N HIS A 134 -3.71 27.02 0.48
CA HIS A 134 -3.29 26.69 -0.88
C HIS A 134 -4.46 26.55 -1.84
N TYR A 135 -5.63 27.13 -1.51
CA TYR A 135 -6.81 27.14 -2.36
C TYR A 135 -6.53 27.64 -3.79
N ALA A 136 -5.74 28.70 -3.90
CA ALA A 136 -5.36 29.30 -5.19
C ALA A 136 -4.52 28.39 -6.10
N MET A 137 -4.01 27.26 -5.59
CA MET A 137 -3.28 26.27 -6.38
C MET A 137 -4.21 25.23 -7.03
N LEU A 138 -5.52 25.35 -6.84
CA LEU A 138 -6.51 24.56 -7.56
C LEU A 138 -6.74 25.17 -8.95
N ASP A 139 -6.64 24.35 -9.99
CA ASP A 139 -7.07 24.75 -11.33
C ASP A 139 -8.59 24.55 -11.47
N LEU A 140 -9.34 25.59 -11.11
CA LEU A 140 -10.81 25.57 -11.13
C LEU A 140 -11.40 25.65 -12.55
N ASN A 141 -10.60 26.04 -13.55
CA ASN A 141 -11.10 26.31 -14.90
C ASN A 141 -11.10 25.06 -15.78
N SER A 142 -10.07 24.22 -15.65
CA SER A 142 -9.91 23.04 -16.50
C SER A 142 -10.26 21.72 -15.79
N LYS A 143 -10.18 21.70 -14.46
CA LYS A 143 -10.29 20.46 -13.68
C LYS A 143 -11.70 20.23 -13.16
N ARG A 144 -12.05 18.96 -13.03
CA ARG A 144 -13.34 18.45 -12.57
C ARG A 144 -13.22 17.79 -11.21
N CYS A 145 -14.34 17.72 -10.51
CA CYS A 145 -14.42 17.05 -9.22
C CYS A 145 -14.63 15.55 -9.42
N LEU A 146 -13.65 14.70 -9.07
CA LEU A 146 -13.86 13.24 -9.16
C LEU A 146 -14.84 12.72 -8.10
N ALA A 147 -15.16 13.51 -7.06
CA ALA A 147 -16.21 13.12 -6.12
C ALA A 147 -17.59 13.05 -6.79
N ASP A 148 -17.82 13.77 -7.90
CA ASP A 148 -19.10 13.74 -8.63
C ASP A 148 -19.36 12.37 -9.27
N ILE A 149 -18.30 11.63 -9.62
CA ILE A 149 -18.40 10.30 -10.20
C ILE A 149 -18.35 9.18 -9.15
N CYS A 150 -18.20 9.51 -7.86
CA CYS A 150 -18.04 8.50 -6.80
C CYS A 150 -19.17 7.47 -6.74
N GLY A 151 -20.40 7.93 -6.99
CA GLY A 151 -21.56 7.06 -7.05
C GLY A 151 -21.43 6.02 -8.16
N ALA A 152 -20.91 6.40 -9.33
CA ALA A 152 -20.73 5.50 -10.46
C ALA A 152 -19.58 4.49 -10.27
N VAL A 153 -18.51 4.89 -9.58
CA VAL A 153 -17.31 4.05 -9.38
C VAL A 153 -17.26 3.32 -8.03
N HIS A 154 -18.33 3.35 -7.24
CA HIS A 154 -18.47 2.61 -5.96
C HIS A 154 -17.55 3.10 -4.82
N CYS A 155 -17.34 4.40 -4.66
CA CYS A 155 -16.58 4.95 -3.52
C CYS A 155 -17.13 4.47 -2.17
N ASP A 156 -18.46 4.47 -2.00
CA ASP A 156 -19.09 4.09 -0.72
C ASP A 156 -18.82 2.62 -0.38
N HIS A 157 -18.70 1.75 -1.39
CA HIS A 157 -18.28 0.37 -1.20
C HIS A 157 -16.82 0.30 -0.73
N ALA A 158 -15.91 0.99 -1.42
CA ALA A 158 -14.49 1.02 -1.06
C ALA A 158 -14.26 1.57 0.36
N ASP A 159 -14.98 2.63 0.73
CA ASP A 159 -14.94 3.20 2.07
C ASP A 159 -15.49 2.23 3.11
N SER A 160 -16.59 1.53 2.81
CA SER A 160 -17.17 0.55 3.73
C SER A 160 -16.24 -0.63 4.03
N VAL A 161 -15.50 -1.09 3.00
CA VAL A 161 -14.49 -2.14 3.11
C VAL A 161 -13.30 -1.64 3.92
N ALA A 162 -12.81 -0.43 3.63
CA ALA A 162 -11.68 0.16 4.33
C ALA A 162 -11.96 0.39 5.83
N LYS A 163 -13.19 0.75 6.19
CA LYS A 163 -13.59 1.01 7.59
C LYS A 163 -14.18 -0.22 8.29
N ALA A 164 -14.25 -1.38 7.62
CA ALA A 164 -14.90 -2.59 8.13
C ALA A 164 -16.32 -2.33 8.69
N THR A 165 -17.07 -1.44 8.05
CA THR A 165 -18.43 -1.06 8.48
C THR A 165 -19.49 -1.99 7.90
N THR A 166 -20.62 -2.12 8.59
CA THR A 166 -21.76 -2.90 8.10
C THR A 166 -22.36 -2.28 6.83
N LYS A 167 -22.80 -3.14 5.91
CA LYS A 167 -23.44 -2.70 4.65
C LYS A 167 -24.70 -1.89 4.98
N LYS A 168 -24.78 -0.66 4.48
CA LYS A 168 -26.01 0.16 4.55
C LYS A 168 -27.14 -0.54 3.78
N ARG A 169 -28.39 -0.30 4.18
CA ARG A 169 -29.57 -0.79 3.44
C ARG A 169 -29.54 -0.23 2.01
N CYS A 170 -29.90 -1.06 1.03
CA CYS A 170 -29.89 -0.63 -0.37
C CYS A 170 -30.92 0.48 -0.61
N ASN A 171 -30.47 1.60 -1.19
CA ASN A 171 -31.35 2.63 -1.73
C ASN A 171 -31.50 2.44 -3.24
N ARG A 172 -32.67 1.94 -3.68
CA ARG A 172 -32.94 1.66 -5.10
C ARG A 172 -32.82 2.89 -5.99
N ALA A 173 -33.29 4.06 -5.53
CA ALA A 173 -33.22 5.29 -6.32
C ALA A 173 -31.77 5.72 -6.56
N ALA A 174 -30.92 5.61 -5.52
CA ALA A 174 -29.49 5.90 -5.65
C ALA A 174 -28.77 4.93 -6.59
N VAL A 175 -29.09 3.63 -6.52
CA VAL A 175 -28.52 2.61 -7.41
C VAL A 175 -28.88 2.89 -8.88
N ILE A 176 -30.14 3.20 -9.18
CA ILE A 176 -30.58 3.52 -10.55
C ILE A 176 -29.87 4.78 -11.06
N LYS A 177 -29.82 5.85 -10.24
CA LYS A 177 -29.11 7.09 -10.58
C LYS A 177 -27.62 6.83 -10.87
N ASN A 178 -26.95 6.08 -10.01
CA ASN A 178 -25.54 5.77 -10.14
C ASN A 178 -25.25 4.88 -11.35
N LYS A 179 -26.15 3.94 -11.66
CA LYS A 179 -26.07 3.12 -12.87
C LYS A 179 -26.12 3.96 -14.13
N HIS A 180 -27.11 4.84 -14.26
CA HIS A 180 -27.21 5.73 -15.42
C HIS A 180 -26.01 6.68 -15.54
N LEU A 181 -25.52 7.19 -14.41
CA LEU A 181 -24.28 7.98 -14.42
C LEU A 181 -23.08 7.16 -14.91
N CYS A 182 -22.96 5.91 -14.47
CA CYS A 182 -21.91 4.99 -14.90
C CYS A 182 -21.96 4.71 -16.40
N GLU A 183 -23.15 4.41 -16.93
CA GLU A 183 -23.37 4.18 -18.37
C GLU A 183 -23.06 5.43 -19.20
N ALA A 184 -23.46 6.62 -18.73
CA ALA A 184 -23.13 7.88 -19.37
C ALA A 184 -21.62 8.13 -19.43
N LEU A 185 -20.90 7.85 -18.33
CA LEU A 185 -19.43 7.94 -18.28
C LEU A 185 -18.76 6.97 -19.25
N ALA A 186 -19.27 5.74 -19.35
CA ALA A 186 -18.76 4.75 -20.29
C ALA A 186 -18.84 5.26 -21.73
N ASN A 187 -19.99 5.82 -22.11
CA ASN A 187 -20.22 6.33 -23.47
C ASN A 187 -19.44 7.62 -23.77
N GLU A 188 -19.26 8.50 -22.78
CA GLU A 188 -18.50 9.75 -22.93
C GLU A 188 -16.99 9.49 -23.03
N CYS A 189 -16.45 8.59 -22.21
CA CYS A 189 -15.01 8.34 -22.13
C CYS A 189 -14.52 7.25 -23.09
N PHE A 190 -15.40 6.31 -23.45
CA PHE A 190 -15.13 5.19 -24.35
C PHE A 190 -16.21 5.12 -25.43
N PRO A 191 -16.20 6.06 -26.39
CA PRO A 191 -17.18 6.07 -27.47
C PRO A 191 -17.02 4.83 -28.37
N SER A 192 -17.99 3.93 -28.32
CA SER A 192 -17.95 2.63 -29.00
C SER A 192 -17.83 2.70 -30.53
N LYS A 193 -18.16 3.86 -31.11
CA LYS A 193 -18.10 4.12 -32.55
C LYS A 193 -16.71 4.58 -33.04
N GLU A 194 -15.81 4.96 -32.13
CA GLU A 194 -14.50 5.54 -32.49
C GLU A 194 -13.40 4.49 -32.69
N GLY A 195 -13.69 3.21 -32.46
CA GLY A 195 -12.78 2.11 -32.80
C GLY A 195 -12.99 0.84 -31.98
N ALA A 196 -12.34 -0.24 -32.40
CA ALA A 196 -12.44 -1.54 -31.74
C ALA A 196 -11.92 -1.51 -30.30
N THR A 197 -10.86 -0.76 -30.01
CA THR A 197 -10.32 -0.60 -28.64
C THR A 197 -11.28 0.15 -27.75
N ALA A 198 -11.86 1.26 -28.22
CA ALA A 198 -12.85 2.03 -27.48
C ALA A 198 -14.10 1.19 -27.19
N LEU A 199 -14.57 0.38 -28.15
CA LEU A 199 -15.66 -0.57 -27.94
C LEU A 199 -15.34 -1.60 -26.85
N ARG A 200 -14.15 -2.22 -26.89
CA ARG A 200 -13.73 -3.19 -25.86
C ARG A 200 -13.63 -2.57 -24.47
N LEU A 201 -13.10 -1.36 -24.38
CA LEU A 201 -12.98 -0.62 -23.12
C LEU A 201 -14.34 -0.18 -22.58
N ASN A 202 -15.27 0.21 -23.46
CA ASN A 202 -16.65 0.51 -23.10
C ASN A 202 -17.32 -0.74 -22.49
N GLU A 203 -17.25 -1.89 -23.18
CA GLU A 203 -17.80 -3.16 -22.68
C GLU A 203 -17.14 -3.60 -21.37
N PHE A 204 -15.82 -3.43 -21.26
CA PHE A 204 -15.08 -3.69 -20.03
C PHE A 204 -15.59 -2.81 -18.88
N PHE A 205 -15.70 -1.49 -19.10
CA PHE A 205 -16.11 -0.54 -18.08
C PHE A 205 -17.54 -0.83 -17.61
N LEU A 206 -18.47 -1.08 -18.54
CA LEU A 206 -19.85 -1.45 -18.23
C LEU A 206 -19.91 -2.70 -17.34
N ARG A 207 -19.19 -3.76 -17.69
CA ARG A 207 -19.18 -5.00 -16.91
C ARG A 207 -18.46 -4.90 -15.57
N GLN A 208 -17.41 -4.07 -15.51
CA GLN A 208 -16.58 -3.94 -14.31
C GLN A 208 -17.20 -3.01 -13.26
N PHE A 209 -17.84 -1.92 -13.70
CA PHE A 209 -18.35 -0.88 -12.82
C PHE A 209 -19.87 -0.78 -12.84
N CYS A 210 -20.52 -0.86 -14.00
CA CYS A 210 -21.94 -0.52 -14.11
C CYS A 210 -22.88 -1.68 -13.74
N ASP A 211 -22.51 -2.92 -14.07
CA ASP A 211 -23.32 -4.11 -13.76
C ASP A 211 -23.46 -4.38 -12.25
N SER A 212 -22.52 -3.90 -11.43
CA SER A 212 -22.59 -4.04 -9.97
C SER A 212 -23.54 -3.03 -9.30
N HIS A 213 -24.13 -2.09 -10.06
CA HIS A 213 -25.23 -1.24 -9.56
C HIS A 213 -26.54 -2.04 -9.52
N THR A 214 -26.67 -2.86 -8.48
CA THR A 214 -27.89 -3.63 -8.16
C THR A 214 -28.10 -3.69 -6.65
N CYS A 215 -29.34 -3.90 -6.22
CA CYS A 215 -29.65 -4.20 -4.81
C CYS A 215 -29.50 -5.69 -4.48
N ASP A 216 -29.11 -6.52 -5.43
CA ASP A 216 -28.82 -7.92 -5.15
C ASP A 216 -27.51 -8.04 -4.36
N GLY A 217 -27.59 -8.67 -3.18
CA GLY A 217 -26.44 -8.91 -2.31
C GLY A 217 -25.39 -9.86 -2.89
N SER A 218 -25.71 -10.56 -3.98
CA SER A 218 -24.82 -11.48 -4.68
C SER A 218 -23.83 -10.78 -5.64
N ALA A 219 -24.07 -9.51 -5.98
CA ALA A 219 -23.26 -8.80 -6.97
C ALA A 219 -21.84 -8.52 -6.48
N LYS A 220 -20.86 -9.01 -7.25
CA LYS A 220 -19.45 -8.78 -6.99
C LYS A 220 -19.03 -7.43 -7.55
N HIS A 221 -18.50 -6.57 -6.69
CA HIS A 221 -17.85 -5.34 -7.11
C HIS A 221 -16.48 -5.70 -7.70
N PHE A 222 -16.12 -5.10 -8.83
CA PHE A 222 -14.85 -5.33 -9.53
C PHE A 222 -14.56 -6.81 -9.86
N PRO A 223 -15.41 -7.47 -10.67
CA PRO A 223 -15.29 -8.91 -10.96
C PRO A 223 -14.01 -9.30 -11.71
N ARG A 224 -13.43 -8.40 -12.51
CA ARG A 224 -12.21 -8.65 -13.29
C ARG A 224 -11.02 -7.94 -12.63
N GLY A 225 -10.23 -8.71 -11.90
CA GLY A 225 -8.91 -8.33 -11.39
C GLY A 225 -8.84 -8.17 -9.87
N SER A 226 -7.76 -8.69 -9.28
CA SER A 226 -7.20 -8.03 -8.10
C SER A 226 -6.56 -6.77 -8.64
N GLY A 227 -7.05 -5.59 -8.25
CA GLY A 227 -6.48 -4.31 -8.65
C GLY A 227 -4.96 -4.25 -8.52
N ARG A 228 -4.31 -3.23 -9.12
CA ARG A 228 -2.84 -3.09 -9.22
C ARG A 228 -2.13 -3.74 -8.02
N ARG A 229 -1.64 -4.98 -8.21
CA ARG A 229 -1.06 -5.77 -7.11
C ARG A 229 0.18 -5.03 -6.66
N LYS A 230 0.08 -4.26 -5.56
CA LYS A 230 1.28 -3.83 -4.84
C LYS A 230 2.01 -5.13 -4.53
N ASN A 231 3.28 -5.25 -4.94
CA ASN A 231 4.09 -6.47 -4.86
C ASN A 231 4.39 -6.95 -3.43
N LYS A 232 3.45 -6.75 -2.49
CA LYS A 232 3.44 -7.27 -1.12
C LYS A 232 3.70 -8.77 -1.10
N SER A 233 3.19 -9.54 -2.07
CA SER A 233 3.45 -10.99 -2.13
C SER A 233 4.93 -11.32 -2.39
N LEU A 234 5.59 -10.63 -3.31
CA LEU A 234 7.02 -10.83 -3.57
C LEU A 234 7.88 -10.35 -2.41
N TYR A 235 7.52 -9.22 -1.80
CA TYR A 235 8.19 -8.69 -0.62
C TYR A 235 8.08 -9.63 0.59
N MET A 236 6.88 -10.15 0.87
CA MET A 236 6.68 -11.13 1.95
C MET A 236 7.42 -12.44 1.70
N ALA A 237 7.49 -12.91 0.44
CA ALA A 237 8.29 -14.09 0.08
C ALA A 237 9.78 -13.85 0.30
N LEU A 238 10.30 -12.68 -0.07
CA LEU A 238 11.68 -12.26 0.19
C LEU A 238 11.99 -12.20 1.69
N CYS A 239 11.10 -11.61 2.50
CA CYS A 239 11.26 -11.55 3.95
C CYS A 239 11.31 -12.95 4.59
N LEU A 240 10.41 -13.86 4.18
CA LEU A 240 10.42 -15.25 4.66
C LEU A 240 11.71 -15.98 4.27
N PHE A 241 12.19 -15.77 3.05
CA PHE A 241 13.44 -16.37 2.57
C PHE A 241 14.65 -15.92 3.41
N VAL A 242 14.73 -14.64 3.76
CA VAL A 242 15.79 -14.11 4.65
C VAL A 242 15.74 -14.73 6.04
N ILE A 243 14.55 -14.90 6.62
CA ILE A 243 14.37 -15.53 7.94
C ILE A 243 14.84 -17.00 7.92
N ILE A 244 14.52 -17.74 6.85
CA ILE A 244 14.95 -19.13 6.69
C ILE A 244 16.48 -19.22 6.60
N LEU A 245 17.12 -18.35 5.81
CA LEU A 245 18.58 -18.31 5.71
C LEU A 245 19.25 -18.01 7.05
N LEU A 246 18.70 -17.07 7.82
CA LEU A 246 19.18 -16.79 9.18
C LEU A 246 19.04 -18.02 10.07
N GLY A 247 17.89 -18.71 10.05
CA GLY A 247 17.67 -19.93 10.81
C GLY A 247 18.68 -21.03 10.48
N ILE A 248 18.96 -21.27 9.20
CA ILE A 248 19.97 -22.23 8.74
C ILE A 248 21.37 -21.83 9.23
N PHE A 249 21.71 -20.54 9.13
CA PHE A 249 23.00 -20.03 9.60
C PHE A 249 23.20 -20.29 11.10
N TYR A 250 22.21 -19.98 11.94
CA TYR A 250 22.28 -20.24 13.37
C TYR A 250 22.32 -21.74 13.70
N LEU A 251 21.59 -22.57 12.95
CA LEU A 251 21.65 -24.03 13.10
C LEU A 251 23.05 -24.56 12.78
N ALA A 252 23.67 -24.09 11.70
CA ALA A 252 25.03 -24.47 11.33
C ALA A 252 26.06 -24.07 12.40
N VAL A 253 25.94 -22.84 12.94
CA VAL A 253 26.78 -22.38 14.07
C VAL A 253 26.56 -23.23 15.32
N TYR A 254 25.31 -23.58 15.63
CA TYR A 254 24.97 -24.44 16.78
C TYR A 254 25.59 -25.84 16.63
N LEU A 255 25.45 -26.46 15.45
CA LEU A 255 26.03 -27.77 15.16
C LEU A 255 27.55 -27.73 15.23
N TYR A 256 28.19 -26.70 14.67
CA TYR A 256 29.64 -26.51 14.76
C TYR A 256 30.14 -26.35 16.20
N GLN A 257 29.45 -25.55 17.02
CA GLN A 257 29.80 -25.41 18.44
C GLN A 257 29.61 -26.72 19.20
N ARG A 258 28.55 -27.48 18.90
CA ARG A 258 28.28 -28.77 19.52
C ARG A 258 29.38 -29.78 19.20
N ASP A 259 29.81 -29.84 17.94
CA ASP A 259 30.86 -30.76 17.49
C ASP A 259 32.20 -30.44 18.14
N MET A 260 32.59 -29.16 18.15
CA MET A 260 33.80 -28.69 18.83
C MET A 260 33.78 -28.96 20.35
N ASN A 261 32.61 -28.87 21.00
CA ASN A 261 32.45 -29.21 22.42
C ASN A 261 32.47 -30.74 22.64
N GLY A 262 31.97 -31.52 21.70
CA GLY A 262 32.03 -32.98 21.68
C GLY A 262 33.46 -33.50 21.56
N ASP A 263 34.23 -32.93 20.63
CA ASP A 263 35.65 -33.28 20.42
C ASP A 263 36.54 -32.83 21.59
N ALA A 264 36.26 -31.66 22.19
CA ALA A 264 36.99 -31.22 23.37
C ALA A 264 36.75 -32.14 24.59
N SER A 265 35.58 -32.78 24.68
CA SER A 265 35.24 -33.68 25.79
C SER A 265 35.70 -35.12 25.55
N SER A 266 35.77 -35.59 24.30
CA SER A 266 36.39 -36.88 23.93
C SER A 266 37.92 -36.85 24.07
N LEU A 267 38.58 -35.75 23.65
CA LEU A 267 40.03 -35.55 23.83
C LEU A 267 40.43 -35.46 25.32
N LYS A 268 39.59 -34.85 26.18
CA LYS A 268 39.81 -34.86 27.64
C LYS A 268 39.77 -36.27 28.24
N ARG A 269 38.88 -37.14 27.74
CA ARG A 269 38.78 -38.55 28.18
C ARG A 269 40.02 -39.36 27.77
N LEU A 270 40.52 -39.18 26.55
CA LEU A 270 41.74 -39.83 26.06
C LEU A 270 43.00 -39.38 26.84
N ARG A 271 43.05 -38.13 27.32
CA ARG A 271 44.15 -37.60 28.13
C ARG A 271 44.14 -38.12 29.58
N GLN A 272 43.00 -38.61 30.06
CA GLN A 272 42.84 -39.19 31.40
C GLN A 272 43.11 -40.70 31.43
N HIS A 273 43.27 -41.35 30.27
CA HIS A 273 43.70 -42.75 30.20
C HIS A 273 45.14 -42.90 30.77
N PRO A 274 45.39 -43.92 31.61
CA PRO A 274 46.64 -44.05 32.38
C PRO A 274 47.91 -44.27 31.54
N ILE A 275 47.78 -44.60 30.25
CA ILE A 275 48.91 -44.96 29.37
C ILE A 275 49.79 -43.73 29.03
N LEU A 276 49.21 -42.53 28.89
CA LEU A 276 49.97 -41.30 28.57
C LEU A 276 50.59 -40.60 29.79
N LYS A 277 50.15 -40.91 31.01
CA LYS A 277 50.78 -40.41 32.24
C LYS A 277 52.08 -41.15 32.57
N ALA A 278 52.24 -42.39 32.10
CA ALA A 278 53.46 -43.18 32.31
C ALA A 278 54.68 -42.63 31.55
N GLN A 279 54.48 -41.90 30.45
CA GLN A 279 55.58 -41.40 29.61
C GLN A 279 56.22 -40.09 30.12
N LYS A 280 55.57 -39.36 31.03
CA LYS A 280 56.11 -38.11 31.62
C LYS A 280 56.90 -38.30 32.92
N SER A 281 56.91 -39.52 33.47
CA SER A 281 57.66 -39.87 34.69
C SER A 281 59.07 -40.42 34.41
N LYS A 282 59.39 -40.74 33.14
CA LYS A 282 60.71 -41.21 32.70
C LYS A 282 61.41 -40.18 31.82
N LYS A 283 61.84 -39.08 32.43
CA LYS A 283 62.92 -38.21 31.93
C LYS A 283 63.50 -37.46 33.13
N PHE A 284 64.33 -38.20 33.87
CA PHE A 284 65.51 -37.62 34.50
C PHE A 284 66.57 -37.45 33.41
#